data_AF-A0A0D6QN54-F1
#
_entry.id   AF-A0A0D6QN54-F1
#
_cell.length_a   1.000
_cell.length_b   1.000
_cell.length_c   1.000
_cell.angle_alpha   90.00
_cell.angle_beta   90.00
_cell.angle_gamma   90.00
#
_symmetry.space_group_name_H-M   'P 1'
#
loop_
_entity.id
_entity.type
_entity.pdbx_description
1 polymer ?
#
loop_
_entity_poly.entity_id
_entity_poly.type
_entity_poly.pdbx_seq_one_letter_code
_entity_poly.pdbx_strand_id
1 'polypeptide(L)'
;METAVECTHCKVVMTSWSAPGSPIRYYQCPFCARTHSSLYGEVFQRRAGARVVGAPAATAATAGAGIPMASPEDVRWARVKATAARWFARLEAEQRPPAPAAAFPRRARTAGRSDDVPEADPADVVEVGTRRHGRA
;
A
#
# COMPACT_ATOMS: atom_id res chain seq x y z
N MET A 1 -30.87 -0.29 8.32
CA MET A 1 -30.59 0.57 7.15
C MET A 1 -29.20 0.21 6.67
N GLU A 2 -29.08 -0.43 5.51
CA GLU A 2 -27.76 -0.79 4.96
C GLU A 2 -27.01 0.48 4.55
N THR A 3 -25.79 0.65 5.03
CA THR A 3 -24.93 1.78 4.66
C THR A 3 -24.43 1.57 3.23
N ALA A 4 -24.95 2.31 2.28
CA ALA A 4 -24.41 2.31 0.93
C ALA A 4 -23.04 3.03 0.95
N VAL A 5 -22.04 2.40 0.36
CA VAL A 5 -20.67 2.94 0.24
C VAL A 5 -20.32 3.07 -1.22
N GLU A 6 -19.78 4.21 -1.61
CA GLU A 6 -19.29 4.46 -2.96
C GLU A 6 -17.77 4.38 -3.03
N CYS A 7 -17.26 3.75 -4.07
CA CYS A 7 -15.85 3.80 -4.43
C CYS A 7 -15.50 5.19 -5.00
N THR A 8 -14.59 5.92 -4.36
CA THR A 8 -14.23 7.27 -4.82
C THR A 8 -13.47 7.29 -6.15
N HIS A 9 -12.91 6.15 -6.55
CA HIS A 9 -12.20 5.97 -7.83
C HIS A 9 -13.18 5.68 -8.99
N CYS A 10 -14.08 4.72 -8.83
CA CYS A 10 -15.00 4.29 -9.89
C CYS A 10 -16.36 4.99 -9.86
N LYS A 11 -16.68 5.74 -8.79
CA LYS A 11 -17.95 6.46 -8.60
C LYS A 11 -19.19 5.56 -8.66
N VAL A 12 -19.06 4.33 -8.17
CA VAL A 12 -20.14 3.34 -8.12
C VAL A 12 -20.35 2.83 -6.71
N VAL A 13 -21.56 2.36 -6.42
CA VAL A 13 -21.86 1.68 -5.17
C VAL A 13 -21.07 0.36 -5.08
N MET A 14 -20.42 0.17 -3.94
CA MET A 14 -19.64 -1.01 -3.60
C MET A 14 -20.57 -2.14 -3.15
N THR A 15 -20.20 -3.37 -3.46
CA THR A 15 -20.87 -4.57 -2.93
C THR A 15 -20.45 -4.79 -1.49
N SER A 16 -21.40 -5.11 -0.60
CA SER A 16 -21.09 -5.37 0.82
C SER A 16 -21.34 -6.81 1.23
N TRP A 17 -20.50 -7.35 2.11
CA TRP A 17 -20.70 -8.66 2.74
C TRP A 17 -20.17 -8.66 4.18
N SER A 18 -20.62 -9.63 4.97
CA SER A 18 -20.06 -9.93 6.30
C SER A 18 -19.89 -11.42 6.46
N ALA A 19 -18.90 -11.80 7.27
CA ALA A 19 -18.81 -13.17 7.77
C ALA A 19 -19.97 -13.44 8.76
N PRO A 20 -20.49 -14.68 8.81
CA PRO A 20 -21.51 -15.05 9.80
C PRO A 20 -21.06 -14.71 11.22
N GLY A 21 -21.92 -14.06 12.00
CA GLY A 21 -21.63 -13.68 13.40
C GLY A 21 -20.63 -12.53 13.58
N SER A 22 -20.11 -11.93 12.50
CA SER A 22 -19.18 -10.79 12.60
C SER A 22 -19.93 -9.46 12.50
N PRO A 23 -19.62 -8.47 13.37
CA PRO A 23 -20.12 -7.11 13.21
C PRO A 23 -19.41 -6.36 12.07
N ILE A 24 -18.35 -6.94 11.48
CA ILE A 24 -17.53 -6.31 10.46
C ILE A 24 -18.21 -6.45 9.09
N ARG A 25 -18.35 -5.33 8.39
CA ARG A 25 -18.82 -5.26 7.00
C ARG A 25 -17.64 -4.95 6.10
N TYR A 26 -17.54 -5.68 5.01
CA TYR A 26 -16.58 -5.43 3.95
C TYR A 26 -17.30 -4.86 2.75
N TYR A 27 -16.67 -3.90 2.09
CA TYR A 27 -17.17 -3.24 0.88
C TYR A 27 -16.14 -3.43 -0.22
N GLN A 28 -16.53 -3.91 -1.40
CA GLN A 28 -15.65 -4.08 -2.56
C GLN A 28 -16.19 -3.34 -3.78
N CYS A 29 -15.30 -2.63 -4.47
CA CYS A 29 -15.64 -2.06 -5.76
C CYS A 29 -15.68 -3.16 -6.83
N PRO A 30 -16.78 -3.33 -7.58
CA PRO A 30 -16.88 -4.36 -8.62
C PRO A 30 -15.94 -4.12 -9.82
N PHE A 31 -15.43 -2.89 -10.00
CA PHE A 31 -14.57 -2.54 -11.14
C PHE A 31 -13.07 -2.58 -10.80
N CYS A 32 -12.65 -1.87 -9.75
CA CYS A 32 -11.24 -1.77 -9.38
C CYS A 32 -10.83 -2.73 -8.28
N ALA A 33 -11.75 -3.58 -7.80
CA ALA A 33 -11.54 -4.59 -6.74
C ALA A 33 -11.02 -4.06 -5.40
N ARG A 34 -10.96 -2.74 -5.19
CA ARG A 34 -10.56 -2.11 -3.93
C ARG A 34 -11.55 -2.51 -2.83
N THR A 35 -11.02 -2.97 -1.70
CA THR A 35 -11.80 -3.44 -0.56
C THR A 35 -11.58 -2.54 0.65
N HIS A 36 -12.66 -2.22 1.37
CA HIS A 36 -12.64 -1.46 2.62
C HIS A 36 -13.42 -2.21 3.69
N SER A 37 -12.95 -2.17 4.93
CA SER A 37 -13.62 -2.75 6.10
C SER A 37 -14.27 -1.66 6.94
N SER A 38 -15.45 -1.92 7.49
CA SER A 38 -16.15 -1.03 8.42
C SER A 38 -15.36 -0.76 9.70
N LEU A 39 -14.33 -1.55 10.00
CA LEU A 39 -13.42 -1.28 11.12
C LEU A 39 -12.63 0.02 10.95
N TYR A 40 -12.30 0.39 9.71
CA TYR A 40 -11.48 1.57 9.42
C TYR A 40 -12.37 2.78 9.12
N GLY A 41 -13.11 3.21 10.14
CA GLY A 41 -14.06 4.33 10.06
C GLY A 41 -13.44 5.61 9.51
N GLU A 42 -12.16 5.88 9.84
CA GLU A 42 -11.42 7.06 9.37
C GLU A 42 -11.25 7.10 7.85
N VAL A 43 -11.21 5.94 7.19
CA VAL A 43 -11.09 5.86 5.72
C VAL A 43 -12.32 6.47 5.06
N PHE A 44 -13.50 6.19 5.62
CA PHE A 44 -14.77 6.74 5.14
C PHE A 44 -14.92 8.22 5.51
N GLN A 45 -14.46 8.64 6.69
CA GLN A 45 -14.46 10.04 7.12
C GLN A 45 -13.56 10.91 6.24
N ARG A 46 -12.34 10.43 5.93
CA ARG A 46 -11.37 11.12 5.06
C ARG A 46 -11.66 10.95 3.58
N ARG A 47 -12.66 10.15 3.20
CA ARG A 47 -13.00 9.79 1.81
C ARG A 47 -11.81 9.16 1.06
N ALA A 48 -10.95 8.45 1.79
CA ALA A 48 -9.73 7.86 1.27
C ALA A 48 -10.05 6.55 0.53
N GLY A 49 -10.54 6.65 -0.70
CA GLY A 49 -10.85 5.50 -1.55
C GLY A 49 -12.30 5.01 -1.48
N ALA A 50 -13.03 5.31 -0.40
CA ALA A 50 -14.45 5.04 -0.23
C ALA A 50 -15.18 6.17 0.52
N ARG A 51 -16.46 6.39 0.21
CA ARG A 51 -17.32 7.37 0.89
C ARG A 51 -18.68 6.75 1.24
N VAL A 52 -19.21 7.05 2.43
CA VAL A 52 -20.57 6.65 2.80
C VAL A 52 -21.58 7.54 2.08
N VAL A 53 -22.54 6.94 1.39
CA VAL A 53 -23.63 7.64 0.71
C VAL A 53 -24.60 8.17 1.74
N GLY A 54 -24.84 9.49 1.74
CA GLY A 54 -25.69 10.17 2.72
C GLY A 54 -24.95 10.85 3.87
N ALA A 55 -23.62 10.75 3.95
CA ALA A 55 -22.85 11.63 4.83
C ALA A 55 -22.92 13.08 4.29
N PRO A 56 -23.18 14.10 5.13
CA PRO A 56 -23.29 15.48 4.67
C PRO A 56 -21.98 15.89 4.00
N ALA A 57 -22.02 16.10 2.69
CA ALA A 57 -20.87 16.54 1.92
C ALA A 57 -20.84 18.06 1.87
N ALA A 58 -19.79 18.66 2.42
CA ALA A 58 -19.49 20.10 2.33
C ALA A 58 -19.22 20.62 0.91
N THR A 59 -19.51 19.84 -0.14
CA THR A 59 -19.31 20.25 -1.54
C THR A 59 -20.45 19.70 -2.37
N ALA A 60 -21.51 20.51 -2.45
CA ALA A 60 -22.65 20.34 -3.33
C ALA A 60 -22.24 20.66 -4.77
N ALA A 61 -22.04 19.63 -5.59
CA ALA A 61 -22.00 19.78 -7.05
C ALA A 61 -22.43 18.51 -7.81
N THR A 62 -22.85 17.45 -7.11
CA THR A 62 -23.26 16.18 -7.76
C THR A 62 -24.40 15.50 -6.99
N ALA A 63 -25.31 16.31 -6.44
CA ALA A 63 -26.41 15.81 -5.61
C ALA A 63 -27.71 15.51 -6.40
N GLY A 64 -27.72 15.69 -7.72
CA GLY A 64 -28.92 15.51 -8.55
C GLY A 64 -29.01 14.19 -9.34
N ALA A 65 -27.89 13.49 -9.53
CA ALA A 65 -27.87 12.18 -10.18
C ALA A 65 -27.49 11.14 -9.13
N GLY A 66 -28.40 10.22 -8.81
CA GLY A 66 -28.11 9.12 -7.89
C GLY A 66 -26.83 8.40 -8.32
N ILE A 67 -26.01 7.99 -7.34
CA ILE A 67 -24.77 7.24 -7.63
C ILE A 67 -25.19 5.93 -8.31
N PRO A 68 -24.66 5.62 -9.51
CA PRO A 68 -25.11 4.46 -10.24
C PRO A 68 -24.69 3.17 -9.53
N MET A 69 -25.63 2.23 -9.47
CA MET A 69 -25.31 0.84 -9.16
C MET A 69 -24.77 0.16 -10.41
N ALA A 70 -23.75 -0.68 -10.25
CA ALA A 70 -23.24 -1.50 -11.35
C ALA A 70 -24.31 -2.54 -11.75
N SER A 71 -24.63 -2.63 -13.04
CA SER A 71 -25.51 -3.69 -13.54
C SER A 71 -24.79 -5.05 -13.50
N PRO A 72 -25.52 -6.19 -13.53
CA PRO A 72 -24.90 -7.51 -13.65
C PRO A 72 -24.00 -7.65 -14.90
N GLU A 73 -24.37 -6.99 -16.00
CA GLU A 73 -23.59 -6.96 -17.23
C GLU A 73 -22.28 -6.18 -17.05
N ASP A 74 -22.31 -5.02 -16.37
CA ASP A 74 -21.11 -4.26 -16.05
C ASP A 74 -20.12 -5.06 -15.22
N VAL A 75 -20.64 -5.80 -14.22
CA VAL A 75 -19.83 -6.66 -13.35
C VAL A 75 -19.21 -7.80 -14.16
N ARG A 76 -19.97 -8.40 -15.10
CA ARG A 76 -19.46 -9.44 -16.01
C ARG A 76 -18.32 -8.87 -16.87
N TRP A 77 -18.50 -7.70 -17.49
CA TRP A 77 -17.45 -7.07 -18.29
C TRP A 77 -16.24 -6.66 -17.47
N ALA A 78 -16.43 -6.19 -16.24
CA ALA A 78 -15.33 -5.89 -15.32
C ALA A 78 -14.48 -7.13 -15.03
N ARG A 79 -15.10 -8.30 -14.84
CA ARG A 79 -14.38 -9.58 -14.66
C ARG A 79 -13.58 -9.96 -15.91
N VAL A 80 -14.15 -9.79 -17.10
CA VAL A 80 -13.43 -10.04 -18.37
C VAL A 80 -12.22 -9.13 -18.48
N LYS A 81 -12.38 -7.82 -18.25
CA LYS A 81 -11.28 -6.85 -18.27
C LYS A 81 -10.19 -7.19 -17.27
N ALA A 82 -10.56 -7.59 -16.05
CA ALA A 82 -9.59 -7.98 -15.02
C ALA A 82 -8.80 -9.24 -15.42
N THR A 83 -9.47 -10.23 -16.03
CA THR A 83 -8.79 -11.43 -16.55
C THR A 83 -7.84 -11.10 -17.67
N ALA A 84 -8.25 -10.26 -18.63
CA ALA A 84 -7.40 -9.80 -19.71
C ALA A 84 -6.18 -9.04 -19.17
N ALA A 85 -6.37 -8.10 -18.24
CA ALA A 85 -5.29 -7.33 -17.62
C ALA A 85 -4.24 -8.24 -16.93
N ARG A 86 -4.68 -9.28 -16.21
CA ARG A 86 -3.76 -10.26 -15.61
C ARG A 86 -3.00 -11.07 -16.66
N TRP A 87 -3.66 -11.45 -17.74
CA TRP A 87 -3.03 -12.16 -18.85
C TRP A 87 -1.95 -11.30 -19.52
N PHE A 88 -2.26 -10.04 -19.84
CA PHE A 88 -1.28 -9.09 -20.40
C PHE A 88 -0.10 -8.85 -19.47
N ALA A 89 -0.36 -8.59 -18.18
CA ALA A 89 0.71 -8.38 -17.20
C ALA A 89 1.65 -9.59 -17.08
N ARG A 90 1.12 -10.82 -17.22
CA ARG A 90 1.93 -12.04 -17.28
C ARG A 90 2.80 -12.07 -18.54
N LEU A 91 2.24 -11.78 -19.71
CA LEU A 91 3.01 -11.74 -20.96
C LEU A 91 4.11 -10.67 -20.94
N GLU A 92 3.85 -9.51 -20.33
CA GLU A 92 4.86 -8.47 -20.15
C GLU A 92 5.99 -8.90 -19.21
N ALA A 93 5.67 -9.68 -18.18
CA ALA A 93 6.66 -10.25 -17.27
C ALA A 93 7.52 -11.34 -17.96
N GLU A 94 6.91 -12.17 -18.81
CA GLU A 94 7.61 -13.19 -19.60
C GLU A 94 8.54 -12.57 -20.65
N GLN A 95 8.15 -11.44 -21.25
CA GLN A 95 8.98 -10.72 -22.23
C GLN A 95 10.10 -9.89 -21.60
N ARG A 96 10.04 -9.62 -20.29
CA ARG A 96 11.09 -8.85 -19.61
C ARG A 96 12.35 -9.71 -19.54
N PRO A 97 13.45 -9.34 -20.22
CA PRO A 97 14.69 -10.08 -20.11
C PRO A 97 15.15 -10.09 -18.64
N PRO A 98 15.78 -11.19 -18.17
CA PRO A 98 16.34 -11.23 -16.83
C PRO A 98 17.29 -10.05 -16.66
N ALA A 99 17.24 -9.40 -15.49
CA ALA A 99 18.19 -8.33 -15.18
C ALA A 99 19.61 -8.87 -15.41
N PRO A 100 20.49 -8.12 -16.10
CA PRO A 100 21.87 -8.54 -16.25
C PRO A 100 22.40 -8.81 -14.85
N ALA A 101 22.96 -10.00 -14.64
CA ALA A 101 23.56 -10.36 -13.36
C ALA A 101 24.51 -9.23 -13.00
N ALA A 102 24.23 -8.53 -11.89
CA ALA A 102 25.14 -7.53 -11.39
C ALA A 102 26.49 -8.22 -11.28
N ALA A 103 27.44 -7.80 -12.12
CA ALA A 103 28.79 -8.31 -12.08
C ALA A 103 29.33 -7.91 -10.71
N PHE A 104 29.20 -8.80 -9.73
CA PHE A 104 29.87 -8.64 -8.45
C PHE A 104 31.33 -8.39 -8.79
N PRO A 105 31.93 -7.26 -8.36
CA PRO A 105 33.34 -7.06 -8.58
C PRO A 105 34.03 -8.25 -7.91
N ARG A 106 34.60 -9.15 -8.72
CA ARG A 106 35.54 -10.16 -8.25
C ARG A 106 36.63 -9.35 -7.55
N ARG A 107 36.59 -9.32 -6.22
CA ARG A 107 37.71 -8.82 -5.42
C ARG A 107 38.90 -9.64 -5.86
N ALA A 108 39.77 -9.03 -6.67
CA ALA A 108 41.11 -9.52 -6.88
C ALA A 108 41.72 -9.61 -5.48
N ARG A 109 41.97 -10.83 -5.01
CA ARG A 109 42.83 -11.06 -3.86
C ARG A 109 44.21 -10.56 -4.26
N THR A 110 44.50 -9.29 -4.00
CA THR A 110 45.86 -8.80 -3.94
C THR A 110 46.50 -9.46 -2.72
N ALA A 111 47.31 -10.49 -2.98
CA ALA A 111 48.35 -10.91 -2.05
C ALA A 111 49.34 -9.74 -1.96
N GLY A 112 49.09 -8.83 -1.02
CA GLY A 112 49.88 -7.64 -0.79
C GLY A 112 49.94 -7.42 0.71
N ARG A 113 50.93 -8.07 1.33
CA ARG A 113 51.42 -7.83 2.69
C ARG A 113 51.40 -6.32 2.98
N SER A 114 50.59 -5.91 3.94
CA SER A 114 50.55 -4.54 4.47
C SER A 114 50.80 -4.66 5.98
N ASP A 115 52.07 -4.86 6.34
CA ASP A 115 52.59 -4.51 7.66
C ASP A 115 53.00 -3.04 7.57
N ASP A 116 52.06 -2.15 7.85
CA ASP A 116 52.37 -0.75 8.20
C ASP A 116 51.22 -0.27 9.08
N VAL A 117 51.32 -0.62 10.37
CA VAL A 117 50.58 0.03 11.44
C VAL A 117 51.45 1.19 11.92
N PRO A 118 51.04 2.46 11.78
CA PRO A 118 51.78 3.55 12.38
C PRO A 118 51.68 3.42 13.92
N GLU A 119 52.84 3.37 14.57
CA GLU A 119 52.98 3.33 16.03
C GLU A 119 52.33 4.57 16.65
N ALA A 120 51.35 4.35 17.52
CA ALA A 120 50.68 5.42 18.25
C ALA A 120 51.58 5.95 19.37
N ASP A 121 51.81 7.26 19.37
CA ASP A 121 52.55 7.97 20.42
C ASP A 121 51.80 7.85 21.77
N PRO A 122 52.44 7.37 22.85
CA PRO A 122 51.81 7.23 24.16
C PRO A 122 51.40 8.56 24.82
N ALA A 123 51.66 9.72 24.22
CA ALA A 123 51.24 11.02 24.74
C ALA A 123 49.74 11.36 24.52
N ASP A 124 49.01 10.65 23.67
CA ASP A 124 47.62 10.99 23.30
C ASP A 124 46.52 10.29 24.13
N VAL A 125 46.87 9.68 25.27
CA VAL A 125 45.89 9.06 26.17
C VAL A 125 45.29 10.11 27.11
N VAL A 126 44.21 10.77 26.67
CA VAL A 126 43.39 11.60 27.56
C VAL A 126 42.43 10.69 28.34
N GLU A 127 42.76 10.43 29.61
CA GLU A 127 41.80 9.90 30.59
C GLU A 127 40.66 10.92 30.80
N VAL A 128 39.43 10.57 30.40
CA VAL A 128 38.23 11.30 30.81
C VAL A 128 37.36 10.38 31.65
N GLY A 129 37.40 10.66 32.95
CA GLY A 129 36.85 9.86 34.03
C GLY A 129 35.33 9.67 33.96
N THR A 130 34.91 8.50 34.39
CA THR A 130 33.52 8.16 34.68
C THR A 130 33.03 8.98 35.87
N ARG A 131 31.92 9.71 35.73
CA ARG A 131 31.15 10.20 36.88
C ARG A 131 29.68 9.82 36.80
N ARG A 132 29.29 9.07 37.84
CA ARG A 132 27.94 8.65 38.23
C ARG A 132 27.10 9.84 38.72
N HIS A 133 25.79 9.69 38.50
CA HIS A 133 24.61 10.08 39.31
C HIS A 133 24.40 11.51 39.81
N GLY A 134 23.16 11.99 39.61
CA GLY A 134 22.56 13.07 40.40
C GLY A 134 21.12 13.33 40.00
N ARG A 135 20.19 12.86 40.83
CA ARG A 135 18.73 13.08 40.81
C ARG A 135 18.39 14.55 41.11
N ALA A 136 17.36 15.09 40.49
CA ALA A 136 16.35 15.95 41.12
C ALA A 136 15.03 15.73 40.37
#